data_AF-A0A7C2MEM7-F1
#
_entry.id   AF-A0A7C2MEM7-F1
#
_cell.length_a   1.000
_cell.length_b   1.000
_cell.length_c   1.000
_cell.angle_alpha   90.00
_cell.angle_beta   90.00
_cell.angle_gamma   90.00
#
_symmetry.space_group_name_H-M   'P 1'
#
loop_
_entity.id
_entity.type
_entity.pdbx_description
1 polymer ?
#
loop_
_entity_poly.entity_id
_entity_poly.type
_entity_poly.pdbx_seq_one_letter_code
_entity_poly.pdbx_strand_id
1 'polypeptide(L)'
;MNNKNESLEIKKIRKNYLVNIIWQWEIILPFIFIMVVIINSNLSPYFLDYTNLMNTTFNFIEKAIIALPMMFVIICGDIDISVASIIALSSVFMGMASQAGVNTFGLVVIGLFAGLAAGFLNGFIITKFGIPAIAVTLGSMSLFRGIAYVILGDKAFTKYPTSFAFFGQGYIGNTMIPFELILFFILAIIFGIILHKTTIGRKVFAIGNNSTAARFSGIPVNRVRLAIFTVTGLCSGLASILLTSRIGSTRPNIASGWELEIITTVVLGGVAITGGKGNIFGVVISIFIIGFLKFGMGLINIPGKVMTIIIGLLLILAIMLPQLLERLKPKNSFGSRLMKRAVFKMKLKVGYEEEYKKRHNEIWPELKEELSRAGIYDYSIFLDKETLTLFAVQKLKENNTVEKLPSKEIMKKWWDYMQDIMETNPDNSPVITSLEEVFHMD
;
A
#
# COMPACT_ATOMS: atom_id res chain seq x y z
N MET A 1 -3.19 -4.98 44.53
CA MET A 1 -3.60 -4.47 43.21
C MET A 1 -4.81 -5.27 42.75
N ASN A 2 -5.94 -4.61 42.49
CA ASN A 2 -7.29 -5.22 42.47
C ASN A 2 -7.70 -5.78 41.08
N ASN A 3 -8.32 -6.97 41.06
CA ASN A 3 -8.94 -7.67 39.91
C ASN A 3 -9.83 -6.80 39.00
N LYS A 4 -10.33 -5.66 39.51
CA LYS A 4 -11.16 -4.71 38.76
C LYS A 4 -10.38 -3.96 37.67
N ASN A 5 -9.09 -3.65 37.91
CA ASN A 5 -8.25 -2.92 36.94
C ASN A 5 -7.83 -3.82 35.75
N GLU A 6 -7.52 -5.09 36.00
CA GLU A 6 -7.25 -6.08 34.94
C GLU A 6 -8.46 -6.28 34.02
N SER A 7 -9.67 -6.40 34.57
CA SER A 7 -10.88 -6.56 33.77
C SER A 7 -11.19 -5.33 32.88
N LEU A 8 -10.82 -4.13 33.33
CA LEU A 8 -10.95 -2.88 32.58
C LEU A 8 -9.89 -2.76 31.48
N GLU A 9 -8.66 -3.20 31.74
CA GLU A 9 -7.59 -3.28 30.74
C GLU A 9 -7.91 -4.28 29.64
N ILE A 10 -8.36 -5.50 30.00
CA ILE A 10 -8.73 -6.54 29.02
C ILE A 10 -9.89 -6.07 28.13
N LYS A 11 -10.90 -5.39 28.70
CA LYS A 11 -12.00 -4.79 27.92
C LYS A 11 -11.51 -3.67 26.99
N LYS A 12 -10.55 -2.84 27.43
CA LYS A 12 -9.94 -1.79 26.59
C LYS A 12 -9.07 -2.37 25.46
N ILE A 13 -8.26 -3.38 25.74
CA ILE A 13 -7.44 -4.09 24.75
C ILE A 13 -8.33 -4.75 23.70
N ARG A 14 -9.39 -5.45 24.13
CA ARG A 14 -10.36 -6.11 23.23
C ARG A 14 -11.15 -5.09 22.39
N LYS A 15 -11.53 -3.94 22.97
CA LYS A 15 -12.18 -2.83 22.23
C LYS A 15 -11.24 -2.23 21.19
N ASN A 16 -9.98 -1.96 21.53
CA ASN A 16 -8.98 -1.43 20.59
C ASN A 16 -8.63 -2.42 19.47
N TYR A 17 -8.59 -3.72 19.78
CA TYR A 17 -8.38 -4.77 18.78
C TYR A 17 -9.56 -4.88 17.80
N LEU A 18 -10.80 -4.90 18.29
CA LEU A 18 -12.00 -4.92 17.45
C LEU A 18 -12.13 -3.66 16.59
N VAL A 19 -11.81 -2.49 17.14
CA VAL A 19 -11.77 -1.22 16.39
C VAL A 19 -10.70 -1.29 15.29
N ASN A 20 -9.50 -1.78 15.59
CA ASN A 20 -8.44 -1.91 14.59
C ASN A 20 -8.76 -2.91 13.47
N ILE A 21 -9.55 -3.95 13.74
CA ILE A 21 -10.06 -4.89 12.74
C ILE A 21 -11.12 -4.21 11.85
N ILE A 22 -12.11 -3.52 12.43
CA ILE A 22 -13.17 -2.84 11.68
C ILE A 22 -12.61 -1.79 10.71
N TRP A 23 -11.46 -1.18 11.04
CA TRP A 23 -10.77 -0.21 10.20
C TRP A 23 -9.78 -0.82 9.19
N GLN A 24 -9.79 -2.13 8.98
CA GLN A 24 -9.03 -2.76 7.89
C GLN A 24 -9.77 -2.57 6.57
N TRP A 25 -9.04 -2.11 5.55
CA TRP A 25 -9.61 -1.78 4.24
C TRP A 25 -10.29 -2.99 3.59
N GLU A 26 -9.80 -4.18 3.91
CA GLU A 26 -10.33 -5.47 3.50
C GLU A 26 -11.76 -5.72 4.00
N ILE A 27 -12.17 -5.11 5.11
CA ILE A 27 -13.53 -5.23 5.65
C ILE A 27 -14.46 -4.21 5.01
N ILE A 28 -13.97 -3.01 4.68
CA ILE A 28 -14.76 -1.93 4.07
C ILE A 28 -15.20 -2.30 2.65
N LEU A 29 -14.33 -2.94 1.86
CA LEU A 29 -14.61 -3.28 0.45
C LEU A 29 -15.86 -4.16 0.25
N PRO A 30 -16.07 -5.26 0.99
CA PRO A 30 -17.32 -6.03 0.94
C PRO A 30 -18.57 -5.19 1.22
N PHE A 31 -18.53 -4.25 2.17
CA PHE A 31 -19.67 -3.37 2.44
C PHE A 31 -19.95 -2.42 1.28
N ILE A 32 -18.90 -1.85 0.68
CA ILE A 32 -19.04 -1.01 -0.53
C ILE A 32 -19.65 -1.85 -1.67
N PHE A 33 -19.19 -3.09 -1.85
CA PHE A 33 -19.73 -3.99 -2.86
C PHE A 33 -21.22 -4.27 -2.65
N ILE A 34 -21.62 -4.63 -1.43
CA ILE A 34 -23.03 -4.83 -1.07
C ILE A 34 -23.85 -3.56 -1.30
N MET A 35 -23.31 -2.39 -0.94
CA MET A 35 -23.97 -1.10 -1.18
C MET A 35 -24.19 -0.84 -2.68
N VAL A 36 -23.19 -1.10 -3.53
CA VAL A 36 -23.31 -0.98 -4.99
C VAL A 36 -24.38 -1.92 -5.52
N VAL A 37 -24.43 -3.17 -5.05
CA VAL A 37 -25.45 -4.14 -5.45
C VAL A 37 -26.85 -3.66 -5.06
N ILE A 38 -27.06 -3.22 -3.81
CA ILE A 38 -28.35 -2.73 -3.33
C ILE A 38 -28.81 -1.51 -4.13
N ILE A 39 -27.95 -0.50 -4.31
CA ILE A 39 -28.31 0.72 -5.03
C ILE A 39 -28.72 0.38 -6.47
N ASN A 40 -27.93 -0.41 -7.19
CA ASN A 40 -28.24 -0.72 -8.59
C ASN A 40 -29.46 -1.62 -8.74
N SER A 41 -29.70 -2.53 -7.79
CA SER A 41 -30.92 -3.36 -7.76
C SER A 41 -32.19 -2.52 -7.60
N ASN A 42 -32.12 -1.39 -6.88
CA ASN A 42 -33.24 -0.46 -6.74
C ASN A 42 -33.40 0.47 -7.96
N LEU A 43 -32.29 0.77 -8.66
CA LEU A 43 -32.31 1.64 -9.85
C LEU A 43 -32.84 0.92 -11.10
N SER A 44 -32.62 -0.40 -11.22
CA SER A 44 -33.07 -1.16 -12.38
C SER A 44 -33.49 -2.59 -12.01
N PRO A 45 -34.68 -3.04 -12.41
CA PRO A 45 -35.12 -4.42 -12.19
C PRO A 45 -34.28 -5.45 -12.97
N TYR A 46 -33.56 -5.01 -14.01
CA TYR A 46 -32.71 -5.87 -14.84
C TYR A 46 -31.32 -6.11 -14.24
N PHE A 47 -30.97 -5.45 -13.14
CA PHE A 47 -29.64 -5.53 -12.55
C PHE A 47 -29.34 -6.90 -11.95
N LEU A 48 -30.29 -7.51 -11.22
CA LEU A 48 -30.13 -8.83 -10.62
C LEU A 48 -30.50 -9.98 -11.57
N ASP A 49 -30.83 -9.68 -12.83
CA ASP A 49 -31.05 -10.73 -13.83
C ASP A 49 -29.75 -11.53 -14.03
N TYR A 50 -29.86 -12.85 -13.90
CA TYR A 50 -28.72 -13.76 -13.95
C TYR A 50 -27.98 -13.66 -15.29
N THR A 51 -28.71 -13.59 -16.40
CA THR A 51 -28.12 -13.52 -17.74
C THR A 51 -27.37 -12.21 -17.92
N ASN A 52 -27.95 -11.09 -17.48
CA ASN A 52 -27.30 -9.79 -17.53
C ASN A 52 -26.06 -9.72 -16.64
N LEU A 53 -26.11 -10.26 -15.42
CA LEU A 53 -24.97 -10.32 -14.50
C LEU A 53 -23.83 -11.17 -15.05
N MET A 54 -24.13 -12.28 -15.72
CA MET A 54 -23.11 -13.08 -16.37
C MET A 54 -22.55 -12.33 -17.60
N ASN A 55 -23.40 -11.88 -18.52
CA ASN A 55 -22.98 -11.24 -19.75
C ASN A 55 -22.21 -9.94 -19.53
N THR A 56 -22.55 -9.18 -18.49
CA THR A 56 -21.86 -7.92 -18.22
C THR A 56 -20.39 -8.13 -17.81
N THR A 57 -20.01 -9.33 -17.34
CA THR A 57 -18.61 -9.63 -17.00
C THR A 57 -17.68 -9.51 -18.21
N PHE A 58 -18.14 -9.82 -19.42
CA PHE A 58 -17.40 -9.58 -20.66
C PHE A 58 -16.97 -8.11 -20.85
N ASN A 59 -17.56 -7.15 -20.14
CA ASN A 59 -17.21 -5.73 -20.29
C ASN A 59 -16.04 -5.27 -19.40
N PHE A 60 -15.68 -6.05 -18.39
CA PHE A 60 -14.68 -5.64 -17.41
C PHE A 60 -13.64 -6.72 -17.09
N ILE A 61 -13.84 -7.97 -17.49
CA ILE A 61 -12.90 -9.05 -17.19
C ILE A 61 -11.56 -8.89 -17.94
N GLU A 62 -11.53 -8.30 -19.14
CA GLU A 62 -10.25 -8.07 -19.83
C GLU A 62 -9.38 -7.06 -19.06
N LYS A 63 -10.02 -6.05 -18.43
CA LYS A 63 -9.33 -5.12 -17.51
C LYS A 63 -8.91 -5.83 -16.23
N ALA A 64 -9.77 -6.70 -15.71
CA ALA A 64 -9.54 -7.48 -14.50
C ALA A 64 -8.27 -8.35 -14.61
N ILE A 65 -8.08 -8.99 -15.77
CA ILE A 65 -6.91 -9.84 -16.04
C ILE A 65 -5.61 -9.03 -15.97
N ILE A 66 -5.60 -7.77 -16.43
CA ILE A 66 -4.43 -6.89 -16.34
C ILE A 66 -4.24 -6.34 -14.93
N ALA A 67 -5.32 -6.13 -14.18
CA ALA A 67 -5.25 -5.68 -12.79
C ALA A 67 -4.47 -6.66 -11.89
N LEU A 68 -4.50 -7.96 -12.19
CA LEU A 68 -3.79 -8.99 -11.44
C LEU A 68 -2.26 -8.80 -11.42
N PRO A 69 -1.53 -8.74 -12.56
CA PRO A 69 -0.11 -8.42 -12.57
C PRO A 69 0.17 -6.95 -12.27
N MET A 70 -0.73 -6.01 -12.59
CA MET A 70 -0.57 -4.60 -12.22
C MET A 70 -0.44 -4.41 -10.71
N MET A 71 -1.17 -5.19 -9.90
CA MET A 71 -0.97 -5.21 -8.45
C MET A 71 0.48 -5.52 -8.06
N PHE A 72 1.18 -6.42 -8.75
CA PHE A 72 2.58 -6.71 -8.44
C PHE A 72 3.49 -5.54 -8.81
N VAL A 73 3.23 -4.87 -9.93
CA VAL A 73 3.94 -3.64 -10.35
C VAL A 73 3.81 -2.58 -9.26
N ILE A 74 2.58 -2.32 -8.80
CA ILE A 74 2.30 -1.29 -7.78
C ILE A 74 2.86 -1.69 -6.41
N ILE A 75 2.76 -2.96 -5.99
CA ILE A 75 3.38 -3.40 -4.73
C ILE A 75 4.90 -3.21 -4.78
N CYS A 76 5.57 -3.37 -5.93
CA CYS A 76 6.99 -3.06 -6.08
C CYS A 76 7.35 -1.57 -6.03
N GLY A 77 6.36 -0.67 -5.94
CA GLY A 77 6.54 0.78 -5.97
C GLY A 77 6.69 1.36 -7.38
N ASP A 78 6.35 0.59 -8.41
CA ASP A 78 6.39 1.00 -9.81
C ASP A 78 4.95 1.22 -10.34
N ILE A 79 4.79 1.88 -11.49
CA ILE A 79 3.50 1.99 -12.19
C ILE A 79 3.72 1.73 -13.67
N ASP A 80 2.86 0.90 -14.27
CA ASP A 80 2.87 0.64 -15.71
C ASP A 80 1.67 1.29 -16.41
N ILE A 81 1.92 2.43 -17.06
CA ILE A 81 0.91 3.17 -17.81
C ILE A 81 0.69 2.56 -19.21
N SER A 82 1.61 1.73 -19.70
CA SER A 82 1.65 1.28 -21.10
C SER A 82 0.64 0.17 -21.43
N VAL A 83 0.02 -0.47 -20.44
CA VAL A 83 -0.80 -1.69 -20.62
C VAL A 83 -1.89 -1.58 -21.68
N ALA A 84 -2.57 -0.43 -21.79
CA ALA A 84 -3.60 -0.20 -22.81
C ALA A 84 -3.03 -0.03 -24.23
N SER A 85 -1.81 0.50 -24.34
CA SER A 85 -1.09 0.61 -25.62
C SER A 85 -0.52 -0.74 -26.07
N ILE A 86 -0.14 -1.61 -25.12
CA ILE A 86 0.27 -2.99 -25.38
C ILE A 86 -0.90 -3.79 -25.94
N ILE A 87 -2.11 -3.60 -25.41
CA ILE A 87 -3.35 -4.16 -25.99
C ILE A 87 -3.52 -3.70 -27.44
N ALA A 88 -3.41 -2.39 -27.69
CA ALA A 88 -3.55 -1.86 -29.05
C ALA A 88 -2.52 -2.46 -30.01
N LEU A 89 -1.24 -2.52 -29.62
CA LEU A 89 -0.18 -3.11 -30.43
C LEU A 89 -0.42 -4.60 -30.72
N SER A 90 -0.78 -5.37 -29.70
CA SER A 90 -1.08 -6.81 -29.82
C SER A 90 -2.28 -7.05 -30.74
N SER A 91 -3.33 -6.22 -30.61
CA SER A 91 -4.52 -6.26 -31.46
C SER A 91 -4.18 -5.95 -32.92
N VAL A 92 -3.32 -4.96 -33.17
CA VAL A 92 -2.87 -4.60 -34.53
C VAL A 92 -2.10 -5.73 -35.19
N PHE A 93 -1.17 -6.37 -34.49
CA PHE A 93 -0.42 -7.50 -35.03
C PHE A 93 -1.33 -8.71 -35.30
N MET A 94 -2.28 -9.01 -34.41
CA MET A 94 -3.31 -10.02 -34.69
C MET A 94 -4.17 -9.65 -35.91
N GLY A 95 -4.58 -8.39 -36.03
CA GLY A 95 -5.39 -7.93 -37.15
C GLY A 95 -4.67 -8.03 -38.49
N MET A 96 -3.38 -7.67 -38.54
CA MET A 96 -2.53 -7.85 -39.72
C MET A 96 -2.41 -9.32 -40.10
N ALA A 97 -2.13 -10.19 -39.12
CA ALA A 97 -2.03 -11.63 -39.34
C ALA A 97 -3.35 -12.23 -39.83
N SER A 98 -4.48 -11.76 -39.29
CA SER A 98 -5.80 -12.17 -39.73
C SER A 98 -6.08 -11.77 -41.17
N GLN A 99 -5.69 -10.55 -41.59
CA GLN A 99 -5.77 -10.15 -43.00
C GLN A 99 -4.88 -11.00 -43.92
N ALA A 100 -3.76 -11.50 -43.40
CA ALA A 100 -2.88 -12.43 -44.10
C ALA A 100 -3.40 -13.89 -44.10
N GLY A 101 -4.60 -14.14 -43.55
CA GLY A 101 -5.22 -15.47 -43.54
C GLY A 101 -4.73 -16.41 -42.43
N VAL A 102 -4.02 -15.90 -41.42
CA VAL A 102 -3.57 -16.70 -40.28
C VAL A 102 -4.76 -17.21 -39.47
N ASN A 103 -4.72 -18.49 -39.09
CA ASN A 103 -5.79 -19.11 -38.32
C ASN A 103 -5.82 -18.64 -36.85
N THR A 104 -6.90 -19.00 -36.14
CA THR A 104 -7.14 -18.65 -34.73
C THR A 104 -5.96 -18.95 -33.80
N PHE A 105 -5.32 -20.11 -33.94
CA PHE A 105 -4.17 -20.46 -33.11
C PHE A 105 -2.99 -19.50 -33.32
N GLY A 106 -2.68 -19.18 -34.58
CA GLY A 106 -1.65 -18.21 -34.91
C GLY A 106 -1.96 -16.82 -34.36
N LEU A 107 -3.22 -16.38 -34.41
CA LEU A 107 -3.62 -15.10 -33.82
C LEU A 107 -3.37 -15.06 -32.30
N VAL A 108 -3.75 -16.12 -31.58
CA VAL A 108 -3.49 -16.23 -30.13
C VAL A 108 -2.00 -16.16 -29.82
N VAL A 109 -1.16 -16.90 -30.55
CA VAL A 109 0.30 -16.88 -30.36
C VAL A 109 0.87 -15.48 -30.61
N ILE A 110 0.44 -14.81 -31.68
CA ILE A 110 0.89 -13.45 -32.03
C ILE A 110 0.47 -12.45 -30.95
N GLY A 111 -0.77 -12.49 -30.47
CA GLY A 111 -1.25 -11.61 -29.41
C GLY A 111 -0.47 -11.77 -28.11
N LEU A 112 -0.25 -13.02 -27.67
CA LEU A 112 0.54 -13.30 -26.46
C LEU A 112 2.00 -12.85 -26.61
N PHE A 113 2.62 -13.16 -27.76
CA PHE A 113 4.02 -12.82 -28.00
C PHE A 113 4.24 -11.31 -28.11
N ALA A 114 3.36 -10.59 -28.81
CA ALA A 114 3.41 -9.13 -28.91
C ALA A 114 3.34 -8.47 -27.53
N GLY A 115 2.40 -8.92 -26.69
CA GLY A 115 2.26 -8.45 -25.32
C GLY A 115 3.49 -8.75 -24.47
N LEU A 116 3.96 -9.99 -24.51
CA LEU A 116 5.15 -10.44 -23.79
C LEU A 116 6.39 -9.64 -24.20
N ALA A 117 6.62 -9.43 -25.50
CA ALA A 117 7.76 -8.69 -26.02
C ALA A 117 7.72 -7.22 -25.61
N ALA A 118 6.54 -6.59 -25.65
CA ALA A 118 6.37 -5.20 -25.21
C ALA A 118 6.60 -5.02 -23.70
N GLY A 119 6.04 -5.92 -22.87
CA GLY A 119 6.28 -5.92 -21.43
C GLY A 119 7.74 -6.20 -21.07
N PHE A 120 8.37 -7.14 -21.77
CA PHE A 120 9.80 -7.43 -21.63
C PHE A 120 10.65 -6.21 -22.00
N LEU A 121 10.34 -5.51 -23.09
CA LEU A 121 11.06 -4.30 -23.49
C LEU A 121 11.00 -3.23 -22.39
N ASN A 122 9.82 -2.98 -21.81
CA ASN A 122 9.67 -2.04 -20.71
C ASN A 122 10.47 -2.48 -19.48
N GLY A 123 10.29 -3.72 -19.03
CA GLY A 123 11.04 -4.27 -17.90
C GLY A 123 12.54 -4.23 -18.12
N PHE A 124 13.00 -4.50 -19.34
CA PHE A 124 14.40 -4.48 -19.72
C PHE A 124 14.97 -3.07 -19.64
N ILE A 125 14.30 -2.08 -20.23
CA ILE A 125 14.77 -0.68 -20.20
C ILE A 125 14.84 -0.18 -18.75
N ILE A 126 13.80 -0.42 -17.97
CA ILE A 126 13.71 -0.02 -16.55
C ILE A 126 14.87 -0.62 -15.75
N THR A 127 15.09 -1.92 -15.88
CA THR A 127 16.02 -2.66 -15.01
C THR A 127 17.47 -2.61 -15.49
N LYS A 128 17.71 -2.45 -16.79
CA LYS A 128 19.06 -2.37 -17.38
C LYS A 128 19.65 -0.97 -17.26
N PHE A 129 18.85 0.06 -17.52
CA PHE A 129 19.30 1.46 -17.53
C PHE A 129 18.97 2.21 -16.23
N GLY A 130 18.19 1.61 -15.32
CA GLY A 130 17.83 2.24 -14.04
C GLY A 130 16.89 3.44 -14.19
N ILE A 131 16.15 3.50 -15.29
CA ILE A 131 15.21 4.59 -15.58
C ILE A 131 13.91 4.35 -14.77
N PRO A 132 13.32 5.38 -14.13
CA PRO A 132 12.05 5.24 -13.43
C PRO A 132 10.95 4.63 -14.30
N ALA A 133 10.21 3.67 -13.75
CA ALA A 133 9.18 2.91 -14.48
C ALA A 133 8.11 3.79 -15.13
N ILE A 134 7.64 4.83 -14.44
CA ILE A 134 6.64 5.77 -14.96
C ILE A 134 7.13 6.44 -16.25
N ALA A 135 8.41 6.85 -16.31
CA ALA A 135 8.95 7.53 -17.48
C ALA A 135 9.02 6.59 -18.70
N VAL A 136 9.52 5.36 -18.50
CA VAL A 136 9.59 4.34 -19.55
C VAL A 136 8.19 3.94 -20.03
N THR A 137 7.25 3.76 -19.11
CA THR A 137 5.90 3.27 -19.43
C THR A 137 5.04 4.35 -20.06
N LEU A 138 5.24 5.62 -19.71
CA LEU A 138 4.62 6.75 -20.42
C LEU A 138 5.19 6.91 -21.84
N GLY A 139 6.51 6.80 -22.01
CA GLY A 139 7.14 6.87 -23.33
C GLY A 139 6.72 5.70 -24.23
N SER A 140 6.72 4.47 -23.69
CA SER A 140 6.27 3.28 -24.42
C SER A 140 4.76 3.30 -24.71
N MET A 141 3.94 3.90 -23.84
CA MET A 141 2.52 4.15 -24.12
C MET A 141 2.34 4.91 -25.43
N SER A 142 3.04 6.04 -25.58
CA SER A 142 3.01 6.84 -26.80
C SER A 142 3.61 6.09 -27.99
N LEU A 143 4.72 5.35 -27.79
CA LEU A 143 5.37 4.58 -28.85
C LEU A 143 4.47 3.47 -29.41
N PHE A 144 3.98 2.57 -28.55
CA PHE A 144 3.16 1.42 -28.97
C PHE A 144 1.83 1.87 -29.56
N ARG A 145 1.20 2.90 -28.97
CA ARG A 145 -0.01 3.49 -29.52
C ARG A 145 0.26 4.20 -30.85
N GLY A 146 1.38 4.90 -30.97
CA GLY A 146 1.82 5.54 -32.21
C GLY A 146 2.03 4.53 -33.34
N ILE A 147 2.69 3.41 -33.06
CA ILE A 147 2.83 2.29 -34.02
C ILE A 147 1.46 1.80 -34.49
N ALA A 148 0.51 1.61 -33.57
CA ALA A 148 -0.85 1.19 -33.93
C ALA A 148 -1.53 2.20 -34.88
N TYR A 149 -1.40 3.51 -34.60
CA TYR A 149 -1.93 4.56 -35.47
C TYR A 149 -1.24 4.63 -36.82
N VAL A 150 0.08 4.43 -36.90
CA VAL A 150 0.81 4.42 -38.17
C VAL A 150 0.36 3.27 -39.07
N ILE A 151 0.12 2.09 -38.50
CA ILE A 151 -0.27 0.90 -39.28
C ILE A 151 -1.73 1.00 -39.75
N LEU A 152 -2.66 1.40 -38.88
CA LEU A 152 -4.10 1.40 -39.21
C LEU A 152 -4.60 2.75 -39.76
N GLY A 153 -4.01 3.87 -39.35
CA GLY A 153 -4.58 5.20 -39.57
C GLY A 153 -6.01 5.25 -39.03
N ASP A 154 -6.95 5.62 -39.90
CA ASP A 154 -8.39 5.65 -39.59
C ASP A 154 -9.13 4.34 -39.91
N LYS A 155 -8.41 3.32 -40.40
CA LYS A 155 -8.99 2.03 -40.79
C LYS A 155 -9.17 1.12 -39.59
N ALA A 156 -9.94 0.06 -39.80
CA ALA A 156 -10.11 -1.02 -38.84
C ALA A 156 -9.94 -2.37 -39.54
N PHE A 157 -9.32 -3.33 -38.86
CA PHE A 157 -9.37 -4.73 -39.26
C PHE A 157 -10.62 -5.37 -38.65
N THR A 158 -11.46 -6.00 -39.47
CA THR A 158 -12.76 -6.57 -39.05
C THR A 158 -12.95 -8.02 -39.48
N LYS A 159 -12.06 -8.55 -40.32
CA LYS A 159 -12.11 -9.94 -40.77
C LYS A 159 -11.29 -10.80 -39.81
N TYR A 160 -11.97 -11.64 -39.05
CA TYR A 160 -11.40 -12.62 -38.12
C TYR A 160 -12.01 -14.01 -38.36
N PRO A 161 -11.26 -15.11 -38.13
CA PRO A 161 -11.82 -16.45 -38.18
C PRO A 161 -13.00 -16.60 -37.20
N THR A 162 -14.04 -17.34 -37.57
CA THR A 162 -15.24 -17.52 -36.73
C THR A 162 -14.91 -18.16 -35.37
N SER A 163 -13.96 -19.10 -35.34
CA SER A 163 -13.52 -19.73 -34.08
C SER A 163 -12.76 -18.79 -33.15
N PHE A 164 -12.26 -17.64 -33.63
CA PHE A 164 -11.64 -16.63 -32.78
C PHE A 164 -12.66 -15.99 -31.84
N ALA A 165 -13.92 -15.80 -32.27
CA ALA A 165 -14.98 -15.16 -31.48
C ALA A 165 -15.25 -15.85 -30.14
N PHE A 166 -14.94 -17.15 -30.02
CA PHE A 166 -15.12 -17.91 -28.78
C PHE A 166 -14.38 -17.29 -27.58
N PHE A 167 -13.20 -16.69 -27.79
CA PHE A 167 -12.43 -16.14 -26.68
C PHE A 167 -13.14 -14.97 -25.99
N GLY A 168 -13.84 -14.13 -26.75
CA GLY A 168 -14.49 -12.90 -26.27
C GLY A 168 -16.02 -12.95 -26.17
N GLN A 169 -16.64 -14.04 -26.63
CA GLN A 169 -18.10 -14.20 -26.67
C GLN A 169 -18.56 -15.60 -26.27
N GLY A 170 -17.63 -16.52 -25.98
CA GLY A 170 -17.92 -17.91 -25.69
C GLY A 170 -18.36 -18.16 -24.24
N TYR A 171 -19.19 -19.18 -24.08
CA TYR A 171 -19.62 -19.71 -22.78
C TYR A 171 -19.03 -21.09 -22.55
N ILE A 172 -18.98 -21.52 -21.29
CA ILE A 172 -18.53 -22.87 -20.95
C ILE A 172 -19.65 -23.88 -21.17
N GLY A 173 -19.46 -24.74 -22.17
CA GLY A 173 -20.43 -25.78 -22.53
C GLY A 173 -21.82 -25.19 -22.79
N ASN A 174 -22.84 -25.76 -22.16
CA ASN A 174 -24.22 -25.28 -22.25
C ASN A 174 -24.60 -24.34 -21.08
N THR A 175 -23.63 -23.84 -20.32
CA THR A 175 -23.89 -22.89 -19.22
C THR A 175 -23.93 -21.46 -19.73
N MET A 176 -24.48 -20.54 -18.93
CA MET A 176 -24.42 -19.09 -19.22
C MET A 176 -23.17 -18.43 -18.62
N ILE A 177 -22.17 -19.21 -18.20
CA ILE A 177 -20.96 -18.68 -17.58
C ILE A 177 -19.95 -18.31 -18.68
N PRO A 178 -19.56 -17.02 -18.79
CA PRO A 178 -18.57 -16.58 -19.75
C PRO A 178 -17.23 -17.29 -19.58
N PHE A 179 -16.62 -17.68 -20.68
CA PHE A 179 -15.28 -18.27 -20.68
C PHE A 179 -14.24 -17.36 -20.00
N GLU A 180 -14.30 -16.06 -20.31
CA GLU A 180 -13.39 -15.05 -19.74
C GLU A 180 -13.45 -15.02 -18.21
N LEU A 181 -14.65 -15.14 -17.63
CA LEU A 181 -14.84 -15.08 -16.18
C LEU A 181 -14.11 -16.22 -15.46
N ILE A 182 -14.20 -17.42 -16.01
CA ILE A 182 -13.50 -18.60 -15.46
C ILE A 182 -11.99 -18.46 -15.64
N LEU A 183 -11.55 -18.00 -16.81
CA LEU A 183 -10.13 -17.72 -17.06
C LEU A 183 -9.59 -16.70 -16.04
N PHE A 184 -10.35 -15.64 -15.75
CA PHE A 184 -9.99 -14.68 -14.72
C PHE A 184 -9.87 -15.31 -13.34
N PHE A 185 -10.82 -16.14 -12.90
CA PHE A 185 -10.72 -16.78 -11.59
C PHE A 185 -9.53 -17.73 -11.49
N ILE A 186 -9.22 -18.48 -12.56
CA ILE A 186 -8.02 -19.32 -12.62
C ILE A 186 -6.77 -18.46 -12.43
N LEU A 187 -6.66 -17.35 -13.18
CA LEU A 187 -5.53 -16.43 -13.05
C LEU A 187 -5.49 -15.77 -11.67
N ALA A 188 -6.62 -15.35 -11.11
CA ALA A 188 -6.70 -14.76 -9.78
C ALA A 188 -6.21 -15.76 -8.71
N ILE A 189 -6.56 -17.04 -8.81
CA ILE A 189 -6.04 -18.08 -7.91
C ILE A 189 -4.53 -18.22 -8.07
N ILE A 190 -4.02 -18.29 -9.31
CA ILE A 190 -2.58 -18.41 -9.59
C ILE A 190 -1.81 -17.21 -9.01
N PHE A 191 -2.20 -15.99 -9.36
CA PHE A 191 -1.58 -14.77 -8.84
C PHE A 191 -1.72 -14.66 -7.33
N GLY A 192 -2.83 -15.13 -6.76
CA GLY A 192 -3.05 -15.14 -5.31
C GLY A 192 -2.12 -16.09 -4.58
N ILE A 193 -1.92 -17.29 -5.12
CA ILE A 193 -0.93 -18.24 -4.61
C ILE A 193 0.48 -17.64 -4.73
N ILE A 194 0.84 -17.07 -5.89
CA ILE A 194 2.15 -16.45 -6.10
C ILE A 194 2.38 -15.32 -5.09
N LEU A 195 1.41 -14.43 -4.89
CA LEU A 195 1.54 -13.29 -3.98
C LEU A 195 1.63 -13.71 -2.51
N HIS A 196 0.75 -14.61 -2.08
CA HIS A 196 0.54 -14.87 -0.65
C HIS A 196 1.25 -16.12 -0.13
N LYS A 197 1.59 -17.07 -1.00
CA LYS A 197 2.11 -18.39 -0.60
C LYS A 197 3.52 -18.68 -1.11
N THR A 198 4.05 -17.92 -2.07
CA THR A 198 5.39 -18.19 -2.63
C THR A 198 6.49 -17.21 -2.15
N THR A 199 7.74 -17.55 -2.45
CA THR A 199 8.91 -16.67 -2.23
C THR A 199 8.88 -15.42 -3.11
N ILE A 200 8.25 -15.49 -4.28
CA ILE A 200 8.15 -14.37 -5.22
C ILE A 200 7.35 -13.23 -4.58
N GLY A 201 6.19 -13.54 -3.98
CA GLY A 201 5.38 -12.54 -3.27
C GLY A 201 6.15 -11.85 -2.15
N ARG A 202 6.88 -12.60 -1.30
CA ARG A 202 7.73 -12.01 -0.26
C ARG A 202 8.79 -11.05 -0.81
N LYS A 203 9.41 -11.40 -1.94
CA LYS A 203 10.38 -10.52 -2.63
C LYS A 203 9.70 -9.25 -3.16
N VAL A 204 8.51 -9.36 -3.74
CA VAL A 204 7.72 -8.23 -4.25
C VAL A 204 7.42 -7.23 -3.12
N PHE A 205 6.92 -7.71 -1.97
CA PHE A 205 6.67 -6.86 -0.80
C PHE A 205 7.96 -6.24 -0.24
N ALA A 206 9.06 -6.99 -0.17
CA ALA A 206 10.34 -6.47 0.30
C ALA A 206 10.89 -5.35 -0.61
N ILE A 207 10.82 -5.54 -1.93
CA ILE A 207 11.20 -4.53 -2.92
C ILE A 207 10.36 -3.26 -2.75
N GLY A 208 9.05 -3.42 -2.57
CA GLY A 208 8.11 -2.33 -2.34
C GLY A 208 8.38 -1.51 -1.09
N ASN A 209 8.73 -2.16 0.02
CA ASN A 209 9.03 -1.46 1.27
C ASN A 209 10.36 -0.69 1.20
N ASN A 210 11.42 -1.33 0.69
CA ASN A 210 12.71 -0.68 0.48
C ASN A 210 13.56 -1.48 -0.52
N SER A 211 13.58 -1.02 -1.77
CA SER A 211 14.32 -1.70 -2.84
C SER A 211 15.85 -1.74 -2.62
N THR A 212 16.41 -0.74 -1.94
CA THR A 212 17.84 -0.68 -1.58
C THR A 212 18.17 -1.72 -0.53
N ALA A 213 17.40 -1.79 0.56
CA ALA A 213 17.59 -2.79 1.61
C ALA A 213 17.37 -4.21 1.07
N ALA A 214 16.33 -4.42 0.25
CA ALA A 214 16.07 -5.70 -0.41
C ALA A 214 17.28 -6.18 -1.23
N ARG A 215 17.95 -5.27 -1.94
CA ARG A 215 19.16 -5.59 -2.71
C ARG A 215 20.33 -5.98 -1.80
N PHE A 216 20.55 -5.27 -0.70
CA PHE A 216 21.58 -5.63 0.29
C PHE A 216 21.26 -6.95 1.00
N SER A 217 19.99 -7.32 1.12
CA SER A 217 19.54 -8.64 1.61
C SER A 217 19.58 -9.76 0.55
N GLY A 218 20.22 -9.53 -0.61
CA GLY A 218 20.41 -10.56 -1.65
C GLY A 218 19.20 -10.81 -2.55
N ILE A 219 18.14 -10.00 -2.48
CA ILE A 219 17.01 -10.12 -3.40
C ILE A 219 17.42 -9.59 -4.78
N PRO A 220 17.24 -10.38 -5.87
CA PRO A 220 17.59 -9.92 -7.22
C PRO A 220 16.52 -8.97 -7.77
N VAL A 221 16.47 -7.75 -7.22
CA VAL A 221 15.43 -6.72 -7.49
C VAL A 221 15.15 -6.56 -8.98
N ASN A 222 16.20 -6.40 -9.79
CA ASN A 222 16.09 -6.18 -11.23
C ASN A 222 15.46 -7.38 -11.95
N ARG A 223 15.79 -8.62 -11.56
CA ARG A 223 15.20 -9.82 -12.18
C ARG A 223 13.71 -9.95 -11.83
N VAL A 224 13.36 -9.62 -10.58
CA VAL A 224 11.96 -9.64 -10.13
C VAL A 224 11.14 -8.60 -10.88
N ARG A 225 11.63 -7.34 -10.97
CA ARG A 225 10.97 -6.29 -11.75
C ARG A 225 10.82 -6.68 -13.22
N LEU A 226 11.88 -7.16 -13.87
CA LEU A 226 11.83 -7.59 -15.26
C LEU A 226 10.75 -8.66 -15.49
N ALA A 227 10.68 -9.66 -14.60
CA ALA A 227 9.67 -10.71 -14.68
C ALA A 227 8.25 -10.15 -14.51
N ILE A 228 8.03 -9.23 -13.56
CA ILE A 228 6.73 -8.61 -13.33
C ILE A 228 6.26 -7.85 -14.58
N PHE A 229 7.09 -6.97 -15.15
CA PHE A 229 6.73 -6.21 -16.37
C PHE A 229 6.49 -7.13 -17.58
N THR A 230 7.27 -8.20 -17.72
CA THR A 230 7.07 -9.21 -18.77
C THR A 230 5.72 -9.92 -18.63
N VAL A 231 5.35 -10.31 -17.41
CA VAL A 231 4.05 -10.94 -17.11
C VAL A 231 2.91 -9.95 -17.29
N THR A 232 3.08 -8.68 -16.91
CA THR A 232 2.10 -7.62 -17.18
C THR A 232 1.84 -7.50 -18.67
N GLY A 233 2.89 -7.46 -19.50
CA GLY A 233 2.75 -7.43 -20.95
C GLY A 233 2.08 -8.68 -21.52
N LEU A 234 2.42 -9.88 -21.02
CA LEU A 234 1.77 -11.13 -21.40
C LEU A 234 0.26 -11.09 -21.11
N CYS A 235 -0.14 -10.64 -19.91
CA CYS A 235 -1.56 -10.47 -19.55
C CYS A 235 -2.25 -9.39 -20.36
N SER A 236 -1.55 -8.31 -20.77
CA SER A 236 -2.08 -7.33 -21.72
C SER A 236 -2.28 -7.92 -23.12
N GLY A 237 -1.38 -8.80 -23.58
CA GLY A 237 -1.55 -9.58 -24.82
C GLY A 237 -2.74 -10.53 -24.74
N LEU A 238 -2.91 -11.23 -23.60
CA LEU A 238 -4.08 -12.08 -23.34
C LEU A 238 -5.37 -11.26 -23.34
N ALA A 239 -5.42 -10.15 -22.61
CA ALA A 239 -6.57 -9.25 -22.61
C ALA A 239 -6.86 -8.67 -24.00
N SER A 240 -5.83 -8.47 -24.84
CA SER A 240 -6.01 -8.07 -26.23
C SER A 240 -6.71 -9.13 -27.05
N ILE A 241 -6.41 -10.41 -26.86
CA ILE A 241 -7.07 -11.53 -27.55
C ILE A 241 -8.57 -11.52 -27.21
N LEU A 242 -8.89 -11.46 -25.92
CA LEU A 242 -10.25 -11.42 -25.40
C LEU A 242 -11.02 -10.21 -25.96
N LEU A 243 -10.45 -9.01 -25.83
CA LEU A 243 -11.09 -7.77 -26.27
C LEU A 243 -11.28 -7.71 -27.80
N THR A 244 -10.26 -8.11 -28.56
CA THR A 244 -10.34 -8.11 -30.04
C THR A 244 -11.35 -9.14 -30.51
N SER A 245 -11.37 -10.31 -29.88
CA SER A 245 -12.37 -11.35 -30.15
C SER A 245 -13.78 -10.87 -29.81
N ARG A 246 -13.97 -10.14 -28.72
CA ARG A 246 -15.28 -9.67 -28.28
C ARG A 246 -15.83 -8.61 -29.23
N ILE A 247 -15.02 -7.62 -29.57
CA ILE A 247 -15.42 -6.53 -30.48
C ILE A 247 -15.50 -7.03 -31.93
N GLY A 248 -14.73 -8.05 -32.30
CA GLY A 248 -14.60 -8.51 -33.69
C GLY A 248 -13.91 -7.49 -34.60
N SER A 249 -13.25 -6.48 -34.01
CA SER A 249 -12.57 -5.43 -34.74
C SER A 249 -11.37 -4.88 -33.99
N THR A 250 -10.31 -4.57 -34.75
CA THR A 250 -9.12 -3.88 -34.27
C THR A 250 -9.10 -2.46 -34.80
N ARG A 251 -8.90 -1.52 -33.88
CA ARG A 251 -8.73 -0.09 -34.16
C ARG A 251 -7.53 0.43 -33.37
N PRO A 252 -6.83 1.47 -33.84
CA PRO A 252 -5.67 1.98 -33.13
C PRO A 252 -5.99 2.56 -31.75
N ASN A 253 -7.22 3.04 -31.54
CA ASN A 253 -7.68 3.57 -30.25
C ASN A 253 -8.29 2.52 -29.30
N ILE A 254 -8.20 1.23 -29.62
CA ILE A 254 -8.72 0.16 -28.76
C ILE A 254 -8.13 0.25 -27.34
N ALA A 255 -8.97 -0.01 -26.33
CA ALA A 255 -8.62 0.08 -24.90
C ALA A 255 -8.10 1.45 -24.41
N SER A 256 -8.27 2.54 -25.16
CA SER A 256 -7.81 3.87 -24.71
C SER A 256 -8.43 4.27 -23.36
N GLY A 257 -7.59 4.76 -22.44
CA GLY A 257 -8.02 5.20 -21.11
C GLY A 257 -8.21 4.07 -20.10
N TRP A 258 -7.99 2.80 -20.50
CA TRP A 258 -8.10 1.66 -19.58
C TRP A 258 -6.96 1.65 -18.55
N GLU A 259 -5.81 2.22 -18.86
CA GLU A 259 -4.65 2.29 -17.97
C GLU A 259 -5.00 2.92 -16.61
N LEU A 260 -5.72 4.05 -16.61
CA LEU A 260 -6.14 4.72 -15.39
C LEU A 260 -7.23 3.94 -14.66
N GLU A 261 -8.18 3.33 -15.38
CA GLU A 261 -9.24 2.50 -14.78
C GLU A 261 -8.65 1.26 -14.10
N ILE A 262 -7.64 0.62 -14.70
CA ILE A 262 -6.96 -0.55 -14.14
C ILE A 262 -6.18 -0.15 -12.87
N ILE A 263 -5.38 0.92 -12.94
CA ILE A 263 -4.65 1.44 -11.77
C ILE A 263 -5.64 1.78 -10.65
N THR A 264 -6.74 2.47 -10.99
CA THR A 264 -7.82 2.83 -10.06
C THR A 264 -8.39 1.61 -9.37
N THR A 265 -8.68 0.56 -10.14
CA THR A 265 -9.22 -0.70 -9.63
C THR A 265 -8.27 -1.37 -8.65
N VAL A 266 -6.98 -1.43 -8.99
CA VAL A 266 -5.96 -2.02 -8.12
C VAL A 266 -5.78 -1.24 -6.82
N VAL A 267 -5.74 0.09 -6.89
CA VAL A 267 -5.58 0.98 -5.73
C VAL A 267 -6.82 0.96 -4.83
N LEU A 268 -8.03 1.00 -5.41
CA LEU A 268 -9.29 0.79 -4.68
C LEU A 268 -9.27 -0.56 -3.95
N GLY A 269 -8.62 -1.58 -4.53
CA GLY A 269 -8.41 -2.89 -3.91
C GLY A 269 -7.48 -2.91 -2.70
N GLY A 270 -6.95 -1.75 -2.25
CA GLY A 270 -6.11 -1.65 -1.06
C GLY A 270 -4.61 -1.80 -1.33
N VAL A 271 -4.19 -1.74 -2.59
CA VAL A 271 -2.78 -1.75 -2.95
C VAL A 271 -2.22 -0.34 -2.83
N ALA A 272 -1.16 -0.17 -2.03
CA ALA A 272 -0.57 1.14 -1.81
C ALA A 272 0.27 1.57 -3.02
N ILE A 273 -0.03 2.74 -3.59
CA ILE A 273 0.76 3.33 -4.69
C ILE A 273 2.23 3.50 -4.31
N THR A 274 2.51 3.73 -3.02
CA THR A 274 3.87 3.85 -2.48
C THR A 274 4.62 2.51 -2.42
N GLY A 275 3.98 1.39 -2.73
CA GLY A 275 4.56 0.05 -2.62
C GLY A 275 4.44 -0.58 -1.23
N GLY A 276 4.85 -1.85 -1.15
CA GLY A 276 5.03 -2.60 0.10
C GLY A 276 3.76 -3.12 0.77
N LYS A 277 2.56 -2.75 0.29
CA LYS A 277 1.26 -3.20 0.82
C LYS A 277 0.28 -3.52 -0.30
N GLY A 278 -0.49 -4.60 -0.15
CA GLY A 278 -1.54 -4.99 -1.09
C GLY A 278 -2.04 -6.41 -0.85
N ASN A 279 -3.27 -6.69 -1.30
CA ASN A 279 -3.88 -8.00 -1.16
C ASN A 279 -4.77 -8.31 -2.38
N ILE A 280 -4.60 -9.49 -2.97
CA ILE A 280 -5.40 -9.93 -4.12
C ILE A 280 -6.91 -9.94 -3.85
N PHE A 281 -7.34 -10.29 -2.63
CA PHE A 281 -8.76 -10.35 -2.30
C PHE A 281 -9.43 -8.98 -2.48
N GLY A 282 -8.77 -7.91 -2.03
CA GLY A 282 -9.28 -6.56 -2.21
C GLY A 282 -9.33 -6.14 -3.68
N VAL A 283 -8.32 -6.50 -4.48
CA VAL A 283 -8.30 -6.22 -5.93
C VAL A 283 -9.43 -6.95 -6.66
N VAL A 284 -9.67 -8.23 -6.35
CA VAL A 284 -10.78 -9.00 -6.94
C VAL A 284 -12.13 -8.36 -6.61
N ILE A 285 -12.38 -8.01 -5.34
CA ILE A 285 -13.63 -7.35 -4.95
C ILE A 285 -13.78 -5.99 -5.66
N SER A 286 -12.70 -5.21 -5.73
CA SER A 286 -12.68 -3.90 -6.40
C SER A 286 -13.02 -3.98 -7.89
N ILE A 287 -12.55 -5.02 -8.60
CA ILE A 287 -12.91 -5.28 -10.00
C ILE A 287 -14.43 -5.41 -10.14
N PHE A 288 -15.09 -6.21 -9.29
CA PHE A 288 -16.53 -6.40 -9.34
C PHE A 288 -17.30 -5.16 -8.87
N ILE A 289 -16.77 -4.38 -7.91
CA ILE A 289 -17.35 -3.08 -7.52
C ILE A 289 -17.44 -2.17 -8.75
N ILE A 290 -16.32 -1.92 -9.43
CA ILE A 290 -16.28 -1.00 -10.58
C ILE A 290 -17.08 -1.58 -11.76
N GLY A 291 -16.95 -2.88 -12.02
CA GLY A 291 -17.68 -3.58 -13.08
C GLY A 291 -19.20 -3.45 -12.92
N PHE A 292 -19.73 -3.81 -11.75
CA PHE A 292 -21.17 -3.75 -11.50
C PHE A 292 -21.70 -2.33 -11.30
N LEU A 293 -20.89 -1.42 -10.77
CA LEU A 293 -21.25 0.00 -10.74
C LEU A 293 -21.46 0.55 -12.16
N LYS A 294 -20.53 0.28 -13.09
CA LYS A 294 -20.66 0.69 -14.50
C LYS A 294 -21.84 0.01 -15.19
N PHE A 295 -22.04 -1.27 -14.92
CA PHE A 295 -23.17 -2.02 -15.47
C PHE A 295 -24.52 -1.41 -15.05
N GLY A 296 -24.73 -1.18 -13.75
CA GLY A 296 -25.99 -0.63 -13.27
C GLY A 296 -26.23 0.82 -13.71
N MET A 297 -25.19 1.67 -13.74
CA MET A 297 -25.27 2.99 -14.38
C MET A 297 -25.64 2.89 -15.87
N GLY A 298 -25.16 1.84 -16.56
CA GLY A 298 -25.47 1.58 -17.96
C GLY A 298 -26.93 1.21 -18.17
N LEU A 299 -27.52 0.43 -17.27
CA LEU A 299 -28.94 0.04 -17.33
C LEU A 299 -29.90 1.24 -17.25
N ILE A 300 -29.48 2.31 -16.58
CA ILE A 300 -30.24 3.58 -16.49
C ILE A 300 -29.76 4.62 -17.51
N ASN A 301 -29.00 4.19 -18.53
CA ASN A 301 -28.52 5.01 -19.65
C ASN A 301 -27.69 6.24 -19.21
N ILE A 302 -26.93 6.14 -18.12
CA ILE A 302 -25.97 7.20 -17.77
C ILE A 302 -24.89 7.30 -18.86
N PRO A 303 -24.62 8.50 -19.40
CA PRO A 303 -23.57 8.65 -20.40
C PRO A 303 -22.19 8.27 -19.88
N GLY A 304 -21.38 7.59 -20.71
CA GLY A 304 -20.03 7.13 -20.31
C GLY A 304 -19.12 8.23 -19.76
N LYS A 305 -19.23 9.47 -20.26
CA LYS A 305 -18.49 10.63 -19.74
C LYS A 305 -18.79 10.91 -18.26
N VAL A 306 -20.06 10.75 -17.86
CA VAL A 306 -20.50 10.91 -16.46
C VAL A 306 -19.99 9.75 -15.61
N MET A 307 -20.01 8.52 -16.15
CA MET A 307 -19.43 7.36 -15.47
C MET A 307 -17.94 7.57 -15.15
N THR A 308 -17.17 8.15 -16.08
CA THR A 308 -15.76 8.49 -15.85
C THR A 308 -15.57 9.47 -14.68
N ILE A 309 -16.43 10.49 -14.57
CA ILE A 309 -16.41 11.44 -13.44
C ILE A 309 -16.66 10.71 -12.12
N ILE A 310 -17.68 9.85 -12.08
CA ILE A 310 -18.05 9.09 -10.88
C ILE A 310 -16.92 8.13 -10.47
N ILE A 311 -16.31 7.41 -11.42
CA ILE A 311 -15.18 6.51 -11.15
C ILE A 311 -13.96 7.29 -10.63
N GLY A 312 -13.68 8.46 -11.23
CA GLY A 312 -12.60 9.33 -10.78
C GLY A 312 -12.82 9.85 -9.35
N LEU A 313 -14.04 10.27 -9.02
CA LEU A 313 -14.39 10.68 -7.66
C LEU A 313 -14.27 9.50 -6.69
N LEU A 314 -14.75 8.32 -7.08
CA LEU A 314 -14.65 7.10 -6.29
C LEU A 314 -13.18 6.74 -5.99
N LEU A 315 -12.27 6.87 -6.98
CA LEU A 315 -10.83 6.69 -6.76
C LEU A 315 -10.29 7.67 -5.73
N ILE A 316 -10.58 8.97 -5.88
CA ILE A 316 -10.09 10.00 -4.97
C ILE A 316 -10.54 9.68 -3.54
N LEU A 317 -11.83 9.36 -3.37
CA LEU A 317 -12.39 8.96 -2.08
C LEU A 317 -11.74 7.68 -1.55
N ALA A 318 -11.50 6.69 -2.41
CA ALA A 318 -10.88 5.43 -2.03
C ALA A 318 -9.43 5.58 -1.57
N ILE A 319 -8.68 6.54 -2.12
CA ILE A 319 -7.31 6.86 -1.68
C ILE A 319 -7.32 7.73 -0.43
N MET A 320 -8.22 8.72 -0.37
CA MET A 320 -8.30 9.68 0.73
C MET A 320 -8.84 9.04 2.01
N LEU A 321 -9.84 8.17 1.91
CA LEU A 321 -10.53 7.60 3.07
C LEU A 321 -9.57 6.80 3.98
N PRO A 322 -8.72 5.86 3.51
CA PRO A 322 -7.74 5.20 4.37
C PRO A 322 -6.81 6.18 5.08
N GLN A 323 -6.32 7.21 4.37
CA GLN A 323 -5.41 8.20 4.94
C GLN A 323 -6.12 9.08 5.99
N LEU A 324 -7.37 9.46 5.75
CA LEU A 324 -8.18 10.21 6.70
C LEU A 324 -8.50 9.36 7.92
N LEU A 325 -8.85 8.09 7.72
CA LEU A 325 -9.11 7.14 8.79
C LEU A 325 -7.87 6.85 9.63
N GLU A 326 -6.67 6.78 9.03
CA GLU A 326 -5.42 6.71 9.78
C GLU A 326 -5.15 7.98 10.61
N ARG A 327 -5.54 9.17 10.12
CA ARG A 327 -5.45 10.42 10.89
C ARG A 327 -6.49 10.48 12.01
N LEU A 328 -7.67 9.91 11.80
CA LEU A 328 -8.78 9.88 12.76
C LEU A 328 -8.68 8.73 13.76
N LYS A 329 -7.91 7.67 13.44
CA LYS A 329 -7.55 6.64 14.42
C LYS A 329 -6.95 7.40 15.61
N PRO A 330 -7.55 7.31 16.81
CA PRO A 330 -6.91 7.87 17.99
C PRO A 330 -5.53 7.24 18.01
N LYS A 331 -4.50 8.06 17.82
CA LYS A 331 -3.15 7.61 18.09
C LYS A 331 -3.25 7.08 19.52
N ASN A 332 -3.19 5.77 19.68
CA ASN A 332 -2.65 5.20 20.90
C ASN A 332 -1.18 5.61 20.89
N SER A 333 -0.93 6.91 21.12
CA SER A 333 0.37 7.48 21.40
C SER A 333 0.70 7.10 22.83
N PHE A 334 0.80 5.79 23.07
CA PHE A 334 1.65 5.27 24.11
C PHE A 334 2.94 4.89 23.40
N GLY A 335 3.89 5.82 23.33
CA GLY A 335 5.29 5.41 23.16
C GLY A 335 6.29 6.37 22.50
N SER A 336 5.96 7.17 21.48
CA SER A 336 7.06 7.72 20.65
C SER A 336 6.89 9.09 19.98
N ARG A 337 5.92 9.92 20.40
CA ARG A 337 5.84 11.30 19.90
C ARG A 337 5.87 12.27 21.07
N LEU A 338 6.96 13.04 21.13
CA LEU A 338 7.28 14.15 22.05
C LEU A 338 7.71 13.72 23.47
N MET A 339 8.72 12.86 23.55
CA MET A 339 9.51 12.68 24.77
C MET A 339 10.63 13.72 24.77
N LYS A 340 10.56 14.73 25.65
CA LYS A 340 11.61 15.75 25.77
C LYS A 340 12.73 15.16 26.63
N ARG A 341 13.95 15.07 26.10
CA ARG A 341 15.13 14.76 26.90
C ARG A 341 15.60 16.02 27.60
N ALA A 342 15.90 15.89 28.89
CA ALA A 342 16.52 16.94 29.67
C ALA A 342 17.89 16.44 30.12
N VAL A 343 18.92 17.23 29.80
CA VAL A 343 20.30 16.95 30.18
C VAL A 343 20.83 18.11 31.00
N PHE A 344 21.49 17.81 32.12
CA PHE A 344 22.10 18.83 32.96
C PHE A 344 23.32 18.29 33.68
N LYS A 345 24.21 19.20 34.08
CA LYS A 345 25.39 18.87 34.89
C LYS A 345 25.26 19.39 36.33
N MET A 346 25.83 18.63 37.25
CA MET A 346 26.02 18.97 38.67
C MET A 346 27.49 18.71 39.05
N LYS A 347 27.89 19.07 40.27
CA LYS A 347 29.28 18.90 40.72
C LYS A 347 29.37 18.20 42.08
N LEU A 348 30.24 17.19 42.13
CA LEU A 348 30.52 16.40 43.32
C LEU A 348 31.75 16.96 44.05
N LYS A 349 31.75 16.90 45.39
CA LYS A 349 32.93 17.24 46.19
C LYS A 349 33.97 16.12 46.12
N VAL A 350 35.23 16.49 46.31
CA VAL A 350 36.38 15.58 46.24
C VAL A 350 36.25 14.47 47.29
N GLY A 351 36.41 13.21 46.87
CA GLY A 351 36.48 12.04 47.76
C GLY A 351 35.14 11.41 48.15
N TYR A 352 34.03 11.82 47.53
CA TYR A 352 32.68 11.34 47.83
C TYR A 352 32.06 10.46 46.71
N GLU A 353 32.86 9.93 45.78
CA GLU A 353 32.38 9.18 44.61
C GLU A 353 31.62 7.91 45.02
N GLU A 354 32.19 7.12 45.93
CA GLU A 354 31.58 5.88 46.42
C GLU A 354 30.36 6.16 47.32
N GLU A 355 30.40 7.24 48.12
CA GLU A 355 29.28 7.64 48.96
C GLU A 355 28.09 8.12 48.12
N TYR A 356 28.33 8.91 47.07
CA TYR A 356 27.29 9.33 46.13
C TYR A 356 26.61 8.13 45.49
N LYS A 357 27.39 7.14 45.04
CA LYS A 357 26.89 5.91 44.44
C LYS A 357 26.08 5.09 45.44
N LYS A 358 26.57 4.94 46.68
CA LYS A 358 25.87 4.23 47.75
C LYS A 358 24.50 4.85 48.03
N ARG A 359 24.43 6.18 48.21
CA ARG A 359 23.16 6.90 48.46
C ARG A 359 22.17 6.74 47.31
N HIS A 360 22.62 6.72 46.06
CA HIS A 360 21.74 6.51 44.89
C HIS A 360 21.28 5.05 44.72
N ASN A 361 22.11 4.06 45.08
CA ASN A 361 21.70 2.66 45.11
C ASN A 361 20.56 2.43 46.11
N GLU A 362 20.58 3.17 47.22
CA GLU A 362 19.59 3.14 48.30
C GLU A 362 18.54 4.28 48.22
N ILE A 363 18.36 4.87 47.04
CA ILE A 363 17.44 6.00 46.85
C ILE A 363 16.00 5.65 47.27
N TRP A 364 15.41 6.55 48.06
CA TRP A 364 14.15 6.32 48.76
C TRP A 364 13.00 5.99 47.79
N PRO A 365 12.19 4.94 48.05
CA PRO A 365 11.06 4.56 47.20
C PRO A 365 10.07 5.70 46.97
N GLU A 366 9.81 6.53 47.99
CA GLU A 366 8.90 7.67 47.94
C GLU A 366 9.42 8.75 46.99
N LEU A 367 10.74 8.96 46.95
CA LEU A 367 11.38 9.90 46.03
C LEU A 367 11.29 9.38 44.59
N LYS A 368 11.56 8.08 44.36
CA LYS A 368 11.38 7.46 43.03
C LYS A 368 9.94 7.63 42.53
N GLU A 369 8.97 7.42 43.41
CA GLU A 369 7.56 7.57 43.06
C GLU A 369 7.22 9.02 42.72
N GLU A 370 7.70 9.98 43.50
CA GLU A 370 7.44 11.40 43.24
C GLU A 370 8.11 11.90 41.95
N LEU A 371 9.32 11.45 41.63
CA LEU A 371 9.97 11.72 40.34
C LEU A 371 9.17 11.13 39.16
N SER A 372 8.68 9.90 39.30
CA SER A 372 7.83 9.24 38.30
C SER A 372 6.48 9.97 38.11
N ARG A 373 5.84 10.40 39.21
CA ARG A 373 4.62 11.21 39.20
C ARG A 373 4.84 12.58 38.55
N ALA A 374 6.00 13.20 38.78
CA ALA A 374 6.39 14.45 38.13
C ALA A 374 6.62 14.28 36.61
N GLY A 375 6.69 13.04 36.11
CA GLY A 375 6.80 12.72 34.69
C GLY A 375 8.22 12.44 34.21
N ILE A 376 9.15 12.15 35.13
CA ILE A 376 10.53 11.75 34.84
C ILE A 376 10.58 10.21 34.68
N TYR A 377 11.26 9.75 33.63
CA TYR A 377 11.57 8.33 33.40
C TYR A 377 12.90 8.19 32.68
N ASP A 378 13.47 6.98 32.69
CA ASP A 378 14.77 6.69 32.07
C ASP A 378 15.86 7.68 32.51
N TYR A 379 15.99 7.84 33.83
CA TYR A 379 16.88 8.81 34.46
C TYR A 379 18.20 8.12 34.85
N SER A 380 19.29 8.55 34.21
CA SER A 380 20.66 8.10 34.48
C SER A 380 21.56 9.28 34.88
N ILE A 381 22.54 9.02 35.75
CA ILE A 381 23.57 9.99 36.13
C ILE A 381 24.95 9.35 35.91
N PHE A 382 25.81 10.04 35.18
CA PHE A 382 27.17 9.62 34.85
C PHE A 382 28.18 10.50 35.58
N LEU A 383 29.25 9.93 36.13
CA LEU A 383 30.32 10.67 36.79
C LEU A 383 31.56 10.72 35.89
N ASP A 384 32.04 11.93 35.62
CA ASP A 384 33.40 12.16 35.16
C ASP A 384 34.32 12.25 36.38
N LYS A 385 35.19 11.26 36.54
CA LYS A 385 36.09 11.13 37.70
C LYS A 385 37.24 12.15 37.67
N GLU A 386 37.59 12.70 36.52
CA GLU A 386 38.69 13.67 36.42
C GLU A 386 38.23 15.06 36.88
N THR A 387 37.02 15.45 36.50
CA THR A 387 36.47 16.78 36.79
C THR A 387 35.49 16.80 37.96
N LEU A 388 35.09 15.63 38.46
CA LEU A 388 34.01 15.45 39.44
C LEU A 388 32.66 16.01 38.98
N THR A 389 32.45 16.05 37.66
CA THR A 389 31.20 16.49 37.05
C THR A 389 30.22 15.33 36.93
N LEU A 390 28.98 15.54 37.38
CA LEU A 390 27.89 14.60 37.23
C LEU A 390 27.01 15.01 36.05
N PHE A 391 26.83 14.14 35.05
CA PHE A 391 25.96 14.34 33.89
C PHE A 391 24.66 13.55 34.08
N ALA A 392 23.56 14.27 34.26
CA ALA A 392 22.23 13.71 34.39
C ALA A 392 21.49 13.73 33.04
N VAL A 393 20.95 12.59 32.62
CA VAL A 393 20.11 12.44 31.43
C VAL A 393 18.80 11.82 31.86
N GLN A 394 17.69 12.51 31.56
CA GLN A 394 16.35 12.02 31.87
C GLN A 394 15.38 12.29 30.72
N LYS A 395 14.36 11.43 30.60
CA LYS A 395 13.24 11.66 29.68
C LYS A 395 12.04 12.22 30.44
N LEU A 396 11.39 13.20 29.84
CA LEU A 396 10.23 13.90 30.38
C LEU A 396 8.98 13.60 29.58
N LYS A 397 7.85 13.47 30.27
CA LYS A 397 6.52 13.47 29.65
C LYS A 397 6.18 14.89 29.20
N GLU A 398 5.36 15.02 28.17
CA GLU A 398 4.95 16.33 27.63
C GLU A 398 4.21 17.19 28.67
N ASN A 399 3.41 16.58 29.54
CA ASN A 399 2.68 17.21 30.64
C ASN A 399 3.39 17.04 32.01
N ASN A 400 4.72 17.00 32.02
CA ASN A 400 5.49 16.87 33.25
C ASN A 400 5.27 18.07 34.19
N THR A 401 5.52 17.86 35.48
CA THR A 401 5.41 18.89 36.52
C THR A 401 6.73 19.07 37.27
N VAL A 402 7.85 18.89 36.57
CA VAL A 402 9.22 18.95 37.14
C VAL A 402 9.49 20.27 37.84
N GLU A 403 8.96 21.38 37.32
CA GLU A 403 9.08 22.72 37.93
C GLU A 403 8.49 22.79 39.35
N LYS A 404 7.59 21.86 39.72
CA LYS A 404 6.99 21.81 41.05
C LYS A 404 7.82 20.99 42.05
N LEU A 405 8.79 20.18 41.59
CA LEU A 405 9.62 19.33 42.46
C LEU A 405 10.35 20.09 43.57
N PRO A 406 10.95 21.28 43.34
CA PRO A 406 11.60 22.06 44.39
C PRO A 406 10.71 22.42 45.58
N SER A 407 9.38 22.47 45.39
CA SER A 407 8.43 22.77 46.45
C SER A 407 8.00 21.54 47.27
N LYS A 408 8.36 20.33 46.84
CA LYS A 408 7.97 19.07 47.50
C LYS A 408 8.86 18.80 48.70
N GLU A 409 8.24 18.44 49.83
CA GLU A 409 8.95 18.14 51.08
C GLU A 409 9.96 17.01 50.93
N ILE A 410 9.59 15.93 50.22
CA ILE A 410 10.50 14.79 49.98
C ILE A 410 11.73 15.18 49.16
N MET A 411 11.59 16.14 48.24
CA MET A 411 12.70 16.63 47.42
C MET A 411 13.68 17.45 48.27
N LYS A 412 13.16 18.32 49.15
CA LYS A 412 13.97 19.09 50.09
C LYS A 412 14.73 18.20 51.07
N LYS A 413 14.08 17.18 51.63
CA LYS A 413 14.74 16.18 52.48
C LYS A 413 15.87 15.46 51.77
N TRP A 414 15.68 15.13 50.49
CA TRP A 414 16.74 14.51 49.68
C TRP A 414 17.91 15.47 49.45
N TRP A 415 17.64 16.74 49.15
CA TRP A 415 18.67 17.77 49.02
C TRP A 415 19.45 17.99 50.32
N ASP A 416 18.76 18.08 51.46
CA ASP A 416 19.39 18.17 52.78
C ASP A 416 20.27 16.94 53.06
N TYR A 417 19.81 15.75 52.64
CA TYR A 417 20.57 14.52 52.78
C TYR A 417 21.80 14.45 51.87
N MET A 418 21.85 15.21 50.76
CA MET A 418 22.93 15.15 49.76
C MET A 418 23.90 16.35 49.82
N GLN A 419 23.57 17.39 50.59
CA GLN A 419 24.30 18.67 50.62
C GLN A 419 25.76 18.55 51.06
N ASP A 420 26.08 17.58 51.93
CA ASP A 420 27.42 17.38 52.48
C ASP A 420 28.39 16.90 51.39
N ILE A 421 27.90 16.17 50.38
CA ILE A 421 28.72 15.53 49.34
C ILE A 421 28.71 16.23 47.97
N MET A 422 27.88 17.26 47.78
CA MET A 422 27.70 17.96 46.50
C MET A 422 27.87 19.47 46.63
N GLU A 423 28.17 20.14 45.52
CA GLU A 423 28.04 21.61 45.44
C GLU A 423 26.56 22.00 45.40
N THR A 424 26.13 22.81 46.35
CA THR A 424 24.72 23.21 46.54
C THR A 424 24.54 24.73 46.61
N ASN A 425 23.34 25.16 46.27
CA ASN A 425 22.83 26.51 46.52
C ASN A 425 22.49 26.70 48.02
N PRO A 426 22.19 27.93 48.47
CA PRO A 426 21.81 28.19 49.87
C PRO A 426 20.55 27.46 50.36
N ASP A 427 19.70 27.00 49.46
CA ASP A 427 18.50 26.20 49.76
C ASP A 427 18.75 24.68 49.71
N ASN A 428 20.02 24.28 49.73
CA ASN A 428 20.52 22.91 49.61
C ASN A 428 20.25 22.21 48.27
N SER A 429 19.58 22.87 47.33
CA SER A 429 19.44 22.33 45.97
C SER A 429 20.81 22.23 45.29
N PRO A 430 21.07 21.21 44.47
CA PRO A 430 22.31 21.11 43.72
C PRO A 430 22.50 22.30 42.77
N VAL A 431 23.75 22.73 42.60
CA VAL A 431 24.09 23.65 41.51
C VAL A 431 23.92 22.89 40.19
N ILE A 432 22.94 23.32 39.38
CA ILE A 432 22.57 22.68 38.11
C ILE A 432 22.89 23.62 36.95
N THR A 433 23.48 23.10 35.88
CA THR A 433 23.57 23.79 34.58
C THR A 433 22.96 22.92 33.49
N SER A 434 21.92 23.41 32.82
CA SER A 434 21.29 22.72 31.69
C SER A 434 22.23 22.63 30.49
N LEU A 435 22.20 21.50 29.78
CA LEU A 435 22.94 21.28 28.54
C LEU A 435 21.96 21.24 27.37
N GLU A 436 22.36 21.82 26.24
CA GLU A 436 21.57 21.80 25.01
C GLU A 436 21.81 20.49 24.24
N GLU A 437 20.74 19.82 23.85
CA GLU A 437 20.83 18.64 23.00
C GLU A 437 21.07 19.06 21.55
N VAL A 438 22.23 18.71 21.01
CA VAL A 438 22.61 19.04 19.62
C VAL A 438 22.38 17.90 18.63
N PHE A 439 22.21 16.67 19.12
CA PHE A 439 22.02 15.47 18.30
C PHE A 439 21.34 14.34 19.07
N HIS A 440 20.49 13.56 18.39
CA HIS A 440 19.90 12.32 18.91
C HIS A 440 19.62 11.33 17.76
N MET A 441 19.79 10.04 18.04
CA MET A 441 19.43 8.94 17.15
C MET A 441 18.60 7.92 17.94
N ASP A 442 17.41 7.60 17.43
CA ASP A 442 16.47 6.63 18.04
C ASP A 442 16.93 5.17 17.89
#